data_AF-A0A5C3EW94-F1
#
_entry.id   AF-A0A5C3EW94-F1
#
_cell.length_a   1.000
_cell.length_b   1.000
_cell.length_c   1.000
_cell.angle_alpha   90.00
_cell.angle_beta   90.00
_cell.angle_gamma   90.00
#
_symmetry.space_group_name_H-M   'P 1'
#
loop_
_entity.id
_entity.type
_entity.pdbx_description
1 polymer ?
#
loop_
_entity_poly.entity_id
_entity_poly.type
_entity_poly.pdbx_seq_one_letter_code
_entity_poly.pdbx_strand_id
1 'polypeptide(L)' 'MTRGNQRELARAKNQKKLAEQNKGKTKTSATSLAAKKEADAEALRQKIAAKAAKAAEAGGGSGK' A
#
# COMPACT_ATOMS: atom_id res chain seq x y z
N MET A 1 -18.58 30.10 19.81
CA MET A 1 -19.13 28.72 19.84
C MET A 1 -19.31 28.06 18.47
N THR A 2 -19.45 28.82 17.37
CA THR A 2 -19.80 28.26 16.03
C THR A 2 -18.68 27.48 15.32
N ARG A 3 -17.39 27.78 15.56
CA ARG A 3 -16.25 27.10 14.91
C ARG A 3 -15.57 26.02 15.75
N GLY A 4 -15.53 26.17 17.08
CA GLY A 4 -14.98 25.15 17.98
C GLY A 4 -15.78 23.85 17.89
N ASN A 5 -17.11 23.96 17.83
CA ASN A 5 -17.99 22.80 17.70
C ASN A 5 -17.83 22.09 16.33
N GLN A 6 -17.61 22.85 15.26
CA GLN A 6 -17.28 22.32 13.92
C GLN A 6 -15.94 21.58 13.93
N ARG A 7 -14.92 22.13 14.60
CA ARG A 7 -13.60 21.51 14.70
C ARG A 7 -13.66 20.19 15.48
N GLU A 8 -14.40 20.16 16.59
CA GLU A 8 -14.53 18.93 17.38
C GLU A 8 -15.42 17.88 16.73
N LEU A 9 -16.45 18.27 15.98
CA LEU A 9 -17.16 17.35 15.10
C LEU A 9 -16.26 16.77 14.01
N ALA A 10 -15.41 17.58 13.38
CA ALA A 10 -14.47 17.11 12.37
C ALA A 10 -13.43 16.16 12.98
N ARG A 11 -12.92 16.46 14.17
CA ARG A 11 -11.97 15.61 14.90
C ARG A 11 -12.62 14.27 15.27
N ALA A 12 -13.86 14.29 15.78
CA ALA A 12 -14.61 13.08 16.09
C ALA A 12 -14.92 12.25 14.83
N LYS A 13 -15.30 12.87 13.71
CA LYS A 13 -15.52 12.18 12.43
C LYS A 13 -14.23 11.54 11.90
N ASN A 14 -13.10 12.24 11.98
CA ASN A 14 -11.81 11.70 11.58
C ASN A 14 -11.38 10.53 12.46
N GLN A 15 -11.55 10.62 13.78
CA GLN A 15 -11.26 9.52 14.70
C GLN A 15 -12.15 8.30 14.41
N LYS A 16 -13.44 8.49 14.15
CA LYS A 16 -14.34 7.40 13.76
C LYS A 16 -13.92 6.75 12.43
N LYS A 17 -13.61 7.55 11.41
CA LYS A 17 -13.11 7.06 10.12
C LYS A 17 -11.81 6.28 10.27
N LEU A 18 -10.89 6.77 11.10
CA LEU A 18 -9.64 6.08 11.39
C LEU A 18 -9.89 4.75 12.13
N ALA A 19 -10.81 4.75 13.11
CA ALA A 19 -11.20 3.55 13.84
C ALA A 19 -11.86 2.51 12.93
N GLU A 20 -12.75 2.91 12.02
CA GLU A 20 -13.37 2.03 11.02
C GLU A 20 -12.35 1.49 10.02
N GLN A 21 -11.45 2.33 9.52
CA GLN A 21 -10.35 1.87 8.66
C GLN A 21 -9.42 0.90 9.38
N ASN A 22 -9.28 1.03 10.70
CA ASN A 22 -8.48 0.11 11.51
C ASN A 22 -9.28 -1.10 12.02
N LYS A 23 -10.61 -1.08 11.91
CA LYS A 23 -11.49 -2.19 12.28
C LYS A 23 -11.33 -3.28 11.23
N GLY A 24 -10.74 -4.41 11.62
CA GLY A 24 -10.41 -5.50 10.71
C GLY A 24 -8.99 -5.43 10.13
N LYS A 25 -8.23 -4.35 10.36
CA LYS A 25 -6.77 -4.44 10.25
C LYS A 25 -6.29 -5.27 11.44
N THR A 26 -5.98 -6.54 11.19
CA THR A 26 -5.30 -7.41 12.15
C THR A 26 -4.16 -6.61 12.77
N LYS A 27 -4.09 -6.51 14.10
CA LYS A 27 -2.93 -5.93 14.78
C LYS A 27 -1.72 -6.73 14.30
N THR A 28 -1.01 -6.19 13.32
CA THR A 28 0.11 -6.89 12.71
C THR A 28 1.21 -6.88 13.75
N SER A 29 1.39 -8.01 14.44
CA SER A 29 2.58 -8.26 15.25
C SER A 29 3.83 -7.99 14.40
N ALA A 30 4.96 -7.62 15.02
CA ALA A 30 6.19 -7.28 14.31
C ALA A 30 6.57 -8.35 13.25
N THR A 31 6.31 -9.63 13.55
CA THR A 31 6.46 -10.78 12.65
C THR A 31 5.63 -10.68 11.37
N SER A 32 4.36 -10.26 11.48
CA SER A 32 3.48 -10.12 10.31
C SER A 32 3.80 -8.89 9.45
N LEU A 33 4.48 -7.88 10.00
CA LEU A 33 5.04 -6.76 9.21
C LEU A 33 6.28 -7.20 8.43
N ALA A 34 7.14 -8.03 9.01
CA ALA A 34 8.29 -8.61 8.31
C ALA A 34 7.85 -9.49 7.14
N ALA A 35 6.91 -10.41 7.38
CA ALA A 35 6.35 -11.28 6.34
C ALA A 35 5.71 -10.50 5.17
N LYS A 36 5.01 -9.39 5.46
CA LYS A 36 4.46 -8.52 4.41
C LYS A 36 5.56 -7.82 3.61
N LYS A 37 6.61 -7.32 4.25
CA LYS A 37 7.74 -6.69 3.57
C LYS A 37 8.47 -7.67 2.65
N GLU A 38 8.63 -8.92 3.07
CA GLU A 38 9.23 -9.98 2.26
C GLU A 38 8.35 -10.29 1.04
N ALA A 39 7.04 -10.50 1.24
CA ALA A 39 6.09 -10.73 0.15
C ALA A 39 6.04 -9.54 -0.86
N ASP A 40 6.07 -8.30 -0.36
CA ASP A 40 6.09 -7.10 -1.20
C ASP A 40 7.41 -7.00 -1.99
N ALA A 41 8.54 -7.35 -1.38
CA ALA A 41 9.85 -7.36 -2.04
C ALA A 41 9.92 -8.43 -3.14
N GLU A 42 9.37 -9.62 -2.91
CA GLU A 42 9.28 -10.68 -3.91
C GLU A 42 8.40 -10.26 -5.09
N ALA A 43 7.22 -9.69 -4.83
CA ALA A 43 6.34 -9.19 -5.87
C ALA A 43 7.02 -8.07 -6.70
N LEU A 44 7.84 -7.24 -6.07
CA LEU A 44 8.60 -6.19 -6.76
C LEU A 44 9.71 -6.79 -7.62
N ARG A 45 10.48 -7.75 -7.10
CA ARG A 45 11.50 -8.49 -7.87
C ARG A 45 10.89 -9.19 -9.08
N GLN A 46 9.76 -9.86 -8.91
CA GLN A 46 9.03 -10.50 -10.01
C GLN A 46 8.57 -9.47 -11.05
N LYS A 47 8.04 -8.32 -10.61
CA LYS A 47 7.65 -7.23 -11.53
C LYS A 47 8.84 -6.66 -12.29
N ILE A 48 9.99 -6.48 -11.64
CA ILE A 48 11.22 -6.03 -12.32
C ILE A 48 11.67 -7.08 -13.34
N ALA A 49 11.75 -8.35 -12.94
CA ALA A 49 12.14 -9.44 -13.84
C ALA A 49 11.19 -9.55 -15.05
N ALA A 50 9.88 -9.48 -14.82
CA ALA A 50 8.88 -9.50 -15.87
C ALA A 50 8.96 -8.27 -16.80
N LYS A 51 9.23 -7.08 -16.24
CA LYS A 51 9.44 -5.87 -17.04
C LYS A 51 10.73 -5.95 -17.86
N ALA A 52 11.82 -6.46 -17.28
CA ALA A 52 13.09 -6.66 -17.96
C ALA A 52 12.96 -7.71 -19.08
N ALA A 53 12.28 -8.82 -18.83
CA ALA A 53 12.00 -9.83 -19.85
C ALA A 53 11.13 -9.27 -20.99
N LYS A 54 10.09 -8.51 -20.67
CA LYS A 54 9.26 -7.84 -21.70
C LYS A 54 10.02 -6.77 -22.47
N ALA A 55 10.93 -6.04 -21.82
CA ALA A 55 11.77 -5.05 -22.50
C ALA A 55 12.81 -5.73 -23.42
N ALA A 56 13.36 -6.89 -23.01
CA ALA A 56 14.26 -7.69 -23.84
C ALA A 56 13.55 -8.29 -25.06
N GLU A 57 12.33 -8.81 -24.89
CA GLU A 57 11.47 -9.27 -25.99
C GLU A 57 11.09 -8.13 -26.95
N ALA A 58 10.74 -6.95 -26.42
CA ALA A 58 10.40 -5.79 -27.24
C ALA A 58 11.60 -5.17 -27.98
N GLY A 59 12.83 -5.38 -27.48
CA GLY A 59 14.07 -4.90 -28.10
C GLY A 59 14.65 -5.83 -29.18
N GLY A 60 14.23 -7.09 -29.23
CA GLY A 60 14.76 -8.11 -30.16
C GLY A 60 14.15 -8.13 -31.56
N GLY A 61 13.11 -7.33 -31.82
CA GLY A 61 12.30 -7.41 -33.04
C GLY A 61 12.53 -6.34 -34.12
N SER A 62 13.59 -5.53 -34.04
CA SER A 62 13.82 -4.41 -34.99
C SER A 62 15.23 -4.37 -35.60
N GLY A 63 15.81 -5.54 -35.90
CA GLY A 63 17.14 -5.58 -36.51
C GLY A 63 17.49 -6.90 -37.20
N LYS A 64 16.78 -7.25 -38.28
CA LYS A 64 17.35 -7.95 -39.45
C LYS A 64 16.35 -7.93 -40.60
#